data_AF-A0A5Q4FQE0-F1
#
_entry.id   AF-A0A5Q4FQE0-F1
#
_cell.length_a   1.000
_cell.length_b   1.000
_cell.length_c   1.000
_cell.angle_alpha   90.00
_cell.angle_beta   90.00
_cell.angle_gamma   90.00
#
_symmetry.space_group_name_H-M   'P 1'
#
loop_
_entity.id
_entity.type
_entity.pdbx_description
1 polymer ?
#
loop_
_entity_poly.entity_id
_entity_poly.type
_entity_poly.pdbx_seq_one_letter_code
_entity_poly.pdbx_strand_id
1 'polypeptide(L)'
;MTDPHEGVTLSGMIRTGVARGSIEPVYEPVLVAAADAVAGRSGLYVYGSVATGAAVVPTSDVDLLSVGLSAPDAEQISSDLSTRFSDLCREVSVGPASCEDLDAASDEGYGLRVFLRHYCVHLAGDDPAEGLPEFRADARAARGFNGDIARHVRGWRSALKGDVEVSRLGTRIARKTLLAVAGLVSLRDATWSTDRRACAVRWNELEPGIPVGALLSWLDEPPEDRAAIEPVLEGPVEGIVRAFESEIGLWRDE
;
A
#
# COMPACT_ATOMS: atom_id res chain seq x y z
N MET A 1 2.64 4.82 -4.90
CA MET A 1 2.58 4.54 -6.33
C MET A 1 2.16 5.84 -6.98
N THR A 2 2.84 6.25 -8.04
CA THR A 2 2.38 7.38 -8.86
C THR A 2 1.65 6.77 -10.04
N ASP A 3 0.35 6.98 -10.09
CA ASP A 3 -0.52 6.51 -11.16
C ASP A 3 -1.24 7.72 -11.76
N PRO A 4 -0.90 8.13 -13.00
CA PRO A 4 -1.49 9.32 -13.62
C PRO A 4 -2.98 9.16 -13.96
N HIS A 5 -3.50 7.94 -13.92
CA HIS A 5 -4.91 7.63 -14.19
C HIS A 5 -5.75 7.49 -12.91
N GLU A 6 -5.10 7.55 -11.75
CA GLU A 6 -5.76 7.55 -10.45
C GLU A 6 -6.67 8.76 -10.30
N GLY A 7 -7.86 8.55 -9.74
CA GLY A 7 -8.81 9.62 -9.51
C GLY A 7 -10.23 9.12 -9.32
N VAL A 8 -11.19 10.00 -9.60
CA VAL A 8 -12.62 9.77 -9.37
C VAL A 8 -13.37 9.85 -10.70
N THR A 9 -14.25 8.88 -10.94
CA THR A 9 -15.18 8.91 -12.08
C THR A 9 -16.29 9.94 -11.86
N LEU A 10 -17.07 10.26 -12.91
CA LEU A 10 -18.24 11.14 -12.79
C LEU A 10 -19.30 10.63 -11.79
N SER A 11 -19.35 9.31 -11.54
CA SER A 11 -20.26 8.69 -10.58
C SER A 11 -19.69 8.61 -9.15
N GLY A 12 -18.48 9.14 -8.91
CA GLY A 12 -17.84 9.13 -7.60
C GLY A 12 -17.12 7.82 -7.28
N MET A 13 -16.80 7.00 -8.28
CA MET A 13 -16.07 5.74 -8.10
C MET A 13 -14.57 5.94 -8.21
N ILE A 14 -13.81 5.11 -7.50
CA ILE A 14 -12.35 5.01 -7.67
C ILE A 14 -12.04 4.58 -9.10
N ARG A 15 -11.03 5.19 -9.70
CA ARG A 15 -10.42 4.78 -10.96
C ARG A 15 -8.90 4.78 -10.81
N THR A 16 -8.23 3.86 -11.48
CA THR A 16 -6.78 3.73 -11.58
C THR A 16 -6.35 3.40 -13.02
N GLY A 17 -5.05 3.40 -13.28
CA GLY A 17 -4.41 2.98 -14.53
C GLY A 17 -4.02 1.51 -14.57
N VAL A 18 -4.42 0.73 -13.56
CA VAL A 18 -4.11 -0.69 -13.48
C VAL A 18 -4.86 -1.45 -14.57
N ALA A 19 -4.12 -2.16 -15.41
CA ALA A 19 -4.70 -3.04 -16.43
C ALA A 19 -3.69 -4.09 -16.90
N ARG A 20 -4.19 -5.27 -17.32
CA ARG A 20 -3.33 -6.32 -17.91
C ARG A 20 -2.55 -5.83 -19.14
N GLY A 21 -3.18 -4.96 -19.95
CA GLY A 21 -2.54 -4.37 -21.13
C GLY A 21 -1.47 -3.30 -20.82
N SER A 22 -1.40 -2.81 -19.58
CA SER A 22 -0.37 -1.87 -19.14
C SER A 22 0.93 -2.56 -18.74
N ILE A 23 0.91 -3.87 -18.52
CA ILE A 23 2.09 -4.64 -18.08
C ILE A 23 3.06 -4.79 -19.25
N GLU A 24 4.29 -4.30 -19.07
CA GLU A 24 5.32 -4.46 -20.08
C GLU A 24 5.74 -5.93 -20.24
N PRO A 25 5.92 -6.45 -21.48
CA PRO A 25 6.27 -7.85 -21.72
C PRO A 25 7.56 -8.32 -21.03
N VAL A 26 8.46 -7.40 -20.67
CA VAL A 26 9.71 -7.70 -19.96
C VAL A 26 9.47 -8.34 -18.59
N TYR A 27 8.34 -8.05 -17.94
CA TYR A 27 8.00 -8.60 -16.62
C TYR A 27 7.29 -9.96 -16.70
N GLU A 28 6.80 -10.38 -17.87
CA GLU A 28 6.04 -11.62 -18.04
C GLU A 28 6.78 -12.87 -17.51
N PRO A 29 8.11 -13.04 -17.70
CA PRO A 29 8.83 -14.18 -17.11
C PRO A 29 8.73 -14.26 -15.59
N VAL A 30 8.72 -13.11 -14.89
CA VAL A 30 8.58 -13.05 -13.43
C VAL A 30 7.15 -13.44 -13.03
N LEU A 31 6.15 -12.89 -13.75
CA LEU A 31 4.73 -13.14 -13.46
C LEU A 31 4.33 -14.60 -13.71
N VAL A 32 4.82 -15.21 -14.78
CA VAL A 32 4.61 -16.63 -15.08
C VAL A 32 5.25 -17.50 -14.01
N ALA A 33 6.51 -17.21 -13.62
CA ALA A 33 7.18 -17.96 -12.57
C ALA A 33 6.47 -17.86 -11.21
N ALA A 34 5.91 -16.68 -10.89
CA ALA A 34 5.11 -16.48 -9.69
C ALA A 34 3.78 -17.27 -9.76
N ALA A 35 3.08 -17.21 -10.89
CA ALA A 35 1.85 -17.95 -11.12
C ALA A 35 2.06 -19.47 -10.98
N ASP A 36 3.14 -20.00 -11.54
CA ASP A 36 3.51 -21.41 -11.43
C ASP A 36 3.82 -21.80 -9.97
N ALA A 37 4.50 -20.94 -9.22
CA ALA A 37 4.88 -21.20 -7.83
C ALA A 37 3.67 -21.33 -6.87
N VAL A 38 2.55 -20.70 -7.22
CA VAL A 38 1.30 -20.73 -6.44
C VAL A 38 0.22 -21.62 -7.04
N ALA A 39 0.49 -22.28 -8.17
CA ALA A 39 -0.51 -23.01 -8.93
C ALA A 39 -1.28 -24.03 -8.08
N GLY A 40 -2.61 -23.92 -8.09
CA GLY A 40 -3.50 -24.81 -7.32
C GLY A 40 -3.49 -24.59 -5.80
N ARG A 41 -2.82 -23.54 -5.30
CA ARG A 41 -2.68 -23.24 -3.87
C ARG A 41 -3.40 -21.95 -3.46
N SER A 42 -3.41 -20.94 -4.32
CA SER A 42 -3.95 -19.61 -4.01
C SER A 42 -4.30 -18.82 -5.28
N GLY A 43 -5.11 -17.77 -5.13
CA GLY A 43 -5.22 -16.70 -6.12
C GLY A 43 -3.96 -15.84 -6.13
N LEU A 44 -3.59 -15.27 -7.28
CA LEU A 44 -2.44 -14.38 -7.43
C LEU A 44 -2.80 -13.14 -8.25
N TYR A 45 -2.31 -12.01 -7.77
CA TYR A 45 -2.47 -10.72 -8.40
C TYR A 45 -1.14 -9.99 -8.48
N VAL A 46 -0.99 -9.13 -9.49
CA VAL A 46 0.06 -8.10 -9.54
C VAL A 46 -0.55 -6.73 -9.30
N TYR A 47 0.16 -5.87 -8.57
CA TYR A 47 -0.22 -4.49 -8.35
C TYR A 47 1.00 -3.57 -8.51
N GLY A 48 0.85 -2.30 -8.15
CA GLY A 48 1.97 -1.37 -8.10
C GLY A 48 2.42 -0.93 -9.50
N SER A 49 3.68 -0.50 -9.61
CA SER A 49 4.21 0.10 -10.83
C SER A 49 4.20 -0.84 -12.03
N VAL A 50 4.31 -2.16 -11.82
CA VAL A 50 4.20 -3.15 -12.90
C VAL A 50 2.80 -3.17 -13.47
N ALA A 51 1.79 -3.19 -12.61
CA ALA A 51 0.38 -3.23 -13.00
C ALA A 51 -0.10 -1.93 -13.68
N THR A 52 0.55 -0.80 -13.40
CA THR A 52 0.26 0.50 -14.03
C THR A 52 1.15 0.81 -15.25
N GLY A 53 2.10 -0.06 -15.61
CA GLY A 53 3.06 0.20 -16.69
C GLY A 53 4.06 1.33 -16.39
N ALA A 54 4.29 1.63 -15.11
CA ALA A 54 5.23 2.67 -14.65
C ALA A 54 6.55 2.08 -14.10
N ALA A 55 6.69 0.74 -14.11
CA ALA A 55 7.88 0.08 -13.63
C ALA A 55 9.07 0.31 -14.57
N VAL A 56 10.25 0.43 -13.98
CA VAL A 56 11.52 0.67 -14.66
C VAL A 56 12.48 -0.46 -14.31
N VAL A 57 13.01 -1.13 -15.32
CA VAL A 57 14.04 -2.16 -15.16
C VAL A 57 15.40 -1.53 -14.86
N PRO A 58 16.22 -2.06 -13.93
CA PRO A 58 15.90 -3.11 -12.94
C PRO A 58 15.50 -2.50 -11.58
N THR A 59 15.17 -1.21 -11.52
CA THR A 59 15.09 -0.47 -10.25
C THR A 59 13.73 -0.56 -9.57
N SER A 60 12.69 -0.98 -10.28
CA SER A 60 11.35 -1.20 -9.73
C SER A 60 11.19 -2.57 -9.11
N ASP A 61 10.30 -2.63 -8.13
CA ASP A 61 9.88 -3.89 -7.51
C ASP A 61 8.77 -4.54 -8.34
N VAL A 62 8.63 -5.85 -8.23
CA VAL A 62 7.45 -6.61 -8.68
C VAL A 62 6.61 -6.95 -7.46
N ASP A 63 5.54 -6.18 -7.29
CA ASP A 63 4.63 -6.31 -6.15
C ASP A 63 3.47 -7.25 -6.49
N LEU A 64 3.35 -8.34 -5.73
CA LEU A 64 2.35 -9.40 -5.90
C LEU A 64 1.53 -9.57 -4.63
N LEU A 65 0.27 -9.93 -4.80
CA LEU A 65 -0.62 -10.31 -3.70
C LEU A 65 -1.15 -11.72 -3.94
N SER A 66 -0.98 -12.58 -2.96
CA SER A 66 -1.55 -13.93 -2.94
C SER A 66 -2.75 -14.00 -2.00
N VAL A 67 -3.80 -14.71 -2.41
CA VAL A 67 -5.00 -14.91 -1.58
C VAL A 67 -5.16 -16.41 -1.27
N GLY A 68 -5.02 -16.76 0.01
CA GLY A 68 -5.07 -18.15 0.50
C GLY A 68 -3.70 -18.79 0.66
N LEU A 69 -2.61 -18.07 0.39
CA LEU A 69 -1.25 -18.54 0.62
C LEU A 69 -0.77 -18.17 2.03
N SER A 70 -0.03 -19.08 2.69
CA SER A 70 0.54 -18.82 4.01
C SER A 70 1.67 -17.78 3.94
N ALA A 71 1.87 -17.00 5.01
CA ALA A 71 2.95 -16.02 5.07
C ALA A 71 4.35 -16.65 4.86
N PRO A 72 4.71 -17.79 5.48
CA PRO A 72 5.99 -18.45 5.23
C PRO A 72 6.19 -18.87 3.77
N ASP A 73 5.13 -19.37 3.12
CA ASP A 73 5.21 -19.74 1.71
C ASP A 73 5.40 -18.51 0.81
N ALA A 74 4.67 -17.42 1.09
CA ALA A 74 4.79 -16.17 0.35
C ALA A 74 6.20 -15.57 0.48
N GLU A 75 6.78 -15.59 1.68
CA GLU A 75 8.16 -15.15 1.94
C GLU A 75 9.18 -16.00 1.18
N GLN A 76 9.03 -17.33 1.19
CA GLN A 76 9.92 -18.23 0.45
C GLN A 76 9.87 -17.96 -1.06
N ILE A 77 8.67 -17.83 -1.64
CA ILE A 77 8.50 -17.52 -3.07
C ILE A 77 9.09 -16.15 -3.40
N SER A 78 8.89 -15.15 -2.54
CA SER A 78 9.46 -13.81 -2.71
C SER A 78 10.99 -13.85 -2.80
N SER A 79 11.63 -14.58 -1.87
CA SER A 79 13.09 -14.74 -1.83
C SER A 79 13.63 -15.45 -3.08
N ASP A 80 12.99 -16.54 -3.48
CA ASP A 80 13.40 -17.35 -4.63
C ASP A 80 13.28 -16.55 -5.94
N LEU A 81 12.17 -15.84 -6.13
CA LEU A 81 11.93 -15.04 -7.33
C LEU A 81 12.81 -13.78 -7.36
N SER A 82 13.01 -13.11 -6.22
CA SER A 82 13.93 -11.97 -6.12
C SER A 82 15.35 -12.35 -6.52
N THR A 83 15.82 -13.51 -6.06
CA THR A 83 17.13 -14.05 -6.43
C THR A 83 17.20 -14.40 -7.91
N ARG A 84 16.15 -15.04 -8.45
CA ARG A 84 16.12 -15.49 -9.84
C ARG A 84 16.02 -14.36 -10.85
N PHE A 85 15.36 -13.25 -10.51
CA PHE A 85 15.03 -12.16 -11.42
C PHE A 85 15.65 -10.81 -11.01
N SER A 86 16.78 -10.83 -10.30
CA SER A 86 17.51 -9.63 -9.86
C SER A 86 17.96 -8.71 -11.01
N ASP A 87 18.06 -9.24 -12.23
CA ASP A 87 18.40 -8.47 -13.43
C ASP A 87 17.21 -7.70 -14.01
N LEU A 88 15.98 -8.04 -13.63
CA LEU A 88 14.74 -7.44 -14.14
C LEU A 88 14.08 -6.50 -13.14
N CYS A 89 14.29 -6.73 -11.85
CA CYS A 89 13.65 -6.00 -10.77
C CYS A 89 14.52 -5.98 -9.53
N ARG A 90 14.29 -4.97 -8.68
CA ARG A 90 15.03 -4.78 -7.44
C ARG A 90 14.65 -5.82 -6.39
N GLU A 91 13.37 -6.18 -6.36
CA GLU A 91 12.78 -7.17 -5.45
C GLU A 91 11.49 -7.71 -6.07
N VAL A 92 11.19 -8.98 -5.81
CA VAL A 92 9.85 -9.56 -6.00
C VAL A 92 9.25 -9.80 -4.63
N SER A 93 8.10 -9.18 -4.35
CA SER A 93 7.41 -9.29 -3.07
C SER A 93 6.04 -9.94 -3.26
N VAL A 94 5.78 -11.03 -2.54
CA VAL A 94 4.47 -11.67 -2.47
C VAL A 94 3.87 -11.41 -1.10
N GLY A 95 2.85 -10.56 -1.04
CA GLY A 95 2.05 -10.35 0.15
C GLY A 95 1.04 -11.48 0.36
N PRO A 96 0.89 -12.04 1.57
CA PRO A 96 -0.18 -12.96 1.90
C PRO A 96 -1.45 -12.21 2.31
N ALA A 97 -2.60 -12.65 1.80
CA ALA A 97 -3.94 -12.28 2.29
C ALA A 97 -4.78 -13.55 2.49
N SER A 98 -5.67 -13.56 3.48
CA SER A 98 -6.56 -14.70 3.69
C SER A 98 -7.92 -14.51 3.01
N CYS A 99 -8.59 -15.61 2.67
CA CYS A 99 -9.98 -15.56 2.19
C CYS A 99 -10.93 -15.06 3.29
N GLU A 100 -10.63 -15.34 4.56
CA GLU A 100 -11.43 -14.89 5.71
C GLU A 100 -11.42 -13.37 5.82
N ASP A 101 -10.27 -12.72 5.60
CA ASP A 101 -10.16 -11.25 5.59
C ASP A 101 -11.02 -10.64 4.48
N LEU A 102 -11.07 -11.28 3.31
CA LEU A 102 -11.87 -10.82 2.18
C LEU A 102 -13.38 -10.92 2.42
N ASP A 103 -13.83 -11.95 3.13
CA ASP A 103 -15.24 -12.16 3.44
C ASP A 103 -15.69 -11.33 4.66
N ALA A 104 -14.75 -10.83 5.46
CA ALA A 104 -15.06 -10.04 6.64
C ALA A 104 -15.79 -8.74 6.29
N ALA A 105 -16.84 -8.44 7.06
CA ALA A 105 -17.55 -7.15 7.01
C ALA A 105 -16.78 -6.01 7.71
N SER A 106 -15.52 -6.25 8.11
CA SER A 106 -14.63 -5.30 8.76
C SER A 106 -14.17 -4.20 7.80
N ASP A 107 -13.60 -3.13 8.35
CA ASP A 107 -12.97 -2.08 7.54
C ASP A 107 -11.74 -2.62 6.79
N GLU A 108 -10.98 -3.55 7.38
CA GLU A 108 -9.86 -4.23 6.75
C GLU A 108 -10.30 -5.04 5.52
N GLY A 109 -11.31 -5.89 5.68
CA GLY A 109 -11.87 -6.65 4.56
C GLY A 109 -12.46 -5.76 3.48
N TYR A 110 -13.07 -4.63 3.86
CA TYR A 110 -13.52 -3.62 2.89
C TYR A 110 -12.33 -3.02 2.12
N GLY A 111 -11.26 -2.62 2.81
CA GLY A 111 -10.04 -2.11 2.20
C GLY A 111 -9.42 -3.11 1.23
N LEU A 112 -9.34 -4.38 1.62
CA LEU A 112 -8.79 -5.44 0.78
C LEU A 112 -9.62 -5.67 -0.49
N ARG A 113 -10.96 -5.65 -0.40
CA ARG A 113 -11.83 -5.72 -1.59
C ARG A 113 -11.68 -4.50 -2.51
N VAL A 114 -11.53 -3.30 -1.95
CA VAL A 114 -11.23 -2.08 -2.73
C VAL A 114 -9.89 -2.23 -3.44
N PHE A 115 -8.86 -2.72 -2.73
CA PHE A 115 -7.53 -2.93 -3.27
C PHE A 115 -7.54 -3.93 -4.42
N LEU A 116 -8.13 -5.12 -4.22
CA LEU A 116 -8.26 -6.12 -5.28
C LEU A 116 -8.99 -5.60 -6.51
N ARG A 117 -10.09 -4.86 -6.32
CA ARG A 117 -10.91 -4.39 -7.43
C ARG A 117 -10.22 -3.31 -8.26
N HIS A 118 -9.49 -2.40 -7.63
CA HIS A 118 -9.01 -1.18 -8.29
C HIS A 118 -7.49 -1.13 -8.49
N TYR A 119 -6.71 -1.89 -7.74
CA TYR A 119 -5.25 -1.78 -7.75
C TYR A 119 -4.55 -3.05 -8.23
N CYS A 120 -5.29 -4.13 -8.46
CA CYS A 120 -4.74 -5.43 -8.78
C CYS A 120 -5.16 -5.91 -10.18
N VAL A 121 -4.26 -6.63 -10.85
CA VAL A 121 -4.55 -7.45 -12.02
C VAL A 121 -4.45 -8.91 -11.62
N HIS A 122 -5.53 -9.67 -11.82
CA HIS A 122 -5.52 -11.12 -11.60
C HIS A 122 -4.56 -11.81 -12.59
N LEU A 123 -3.76 -12.74 -12.07
CA LEU A 123 -2.77 -13.49 -12.83
C LEU A 123 -3.09 -14.99 -12.89
N ALA A 124 -3.48 -15.59 -11.77
CA ALA A 124 -3.68 -17.03 -11.66
C ALA A 124 -4.56 -17.41 -10.45
N GLY A 125 -5.06 -18.65 -10.46
CA GLY A 125 -5.88 -19.20 -9.38
C GLY A 125 -7.29 -18.64 -9.33
N ASP A 126 -8.00 -18.89 -8.24
CA ASP A 126 -9.34 -18.35 -8.01
C ASP A 126 -9.28 -16.81 -7.93
N ASP A 127 -10.28 -16.14 -8.50
CA ASP A 127 -10.38 -14.68 -8.52
C ASP A 127 -11.49 -14.18 -7.57
N PRO A 128 -11.22 -14.00 -6.26
CA PRO A 128 -12.18 -13.39 -5.35
C PRO A 128 -12.53 -11.93 -5.69
N ALA A 129 -11.81 -11.29 -6.62
CA ALA A 129 -12.17 -9.98 -7.13
C ALA A 129 -13.22 -10.06 -8.25
N GLU A 130 -13.45 -11.25 -8.81
CA GLU A 130 -14.45 -11.47 -9.85
C GLU A 130 -15.84 -11.12 -9.31
N GLY A 131 -16.54 -10.23 -10.01
CA GLY A 131 -17.88 -9.78 -9.62
C GLY A 131 -17.93 -8.76 -8.48
N LEU A 132 -16.79 -8.33 -7.90
CA LEU A 132 -16.79 -7.20 -6.97
C LEU A 132 -17.33 -5.93 -7.66
N PRO A 133 -18.15 -5.12 -6.97
CA PRO A 133 -18.65 -3.88 -7.53
C PRO A 133 -17.53 -2.85 -7.63
N GLU A 134 -17.77 -1.77 -8.38
CA GLU A 134 -16.95 -0.56 -8.21
C GLU A 134 -17.16 0.02 -6.81
N PHE A 135 -16.11 0.66 -6.29
CA PHE A 135 -16.09 1.22 -4.95
C PHE A 135 -16.00 2.73 -5.02
N ARG A 136 -16.70 3.41 -4.12
CA ARG A 136 -16.70 4.87 -4.06
C ARG A 136 -15.36 5.39 -3.55
N ALA A 137 -14.93 6.51 -4.12
CA ALA A 137 -13.80 7.29 -3.61
C ALA A 137 -14.26 8.12 -2.42
N ASP A 138 -14.37 7.48 -1.26
CA ASP A 138 -14.93 8.08 -0.05
C ASP A 138 -14.19 7.68 1.24
N ALA A 139 -14.69 8.19 2.36
CA ALA A 139 -14.05 7.98 3.66
C ALA A 139 -14.05 6.52 4.08
N ARG A 140 -14.98 5.69 3.59
CA ARG A 140 -14.99 4.26 3.88
C ARG A 140 -13.84 3.55 3.16
N ALA A 141 -13.57 3.91 1.91
CA ALA A 141 -12.40 3.39 1.19
C ALA A 141 -11.09 3.84 1.85
N ALA A 142 -10.96 5.13 2.17
CA ALA A 142 -9.77 5.65 2.85
C ALA A 142 -9.55 4.98 4.22
N ARG A 143 -10.61 4.79 5.01
CA ARG A 143 -10.56 4.04 6.27
C ARG A 143 -10.14 2.60 6.05
N GLY A 144 -10.66 1.94 5.01
CA GLY A 144 -10.27 0.57 4.69
C GLY A 144 -8.78 0.40 4.42
N PHE A 145 -8.12 1.38 3.79
CA PHE A 145 -6.67 1.32 3.55
C PHE A 145 -5.80 1.62 4.78
N ASN A 146 -6.25 2.53 5.65
CA ASN A 146 -5.35 3.17 6.60
C ASN A 146 -5.93 3.46 8.00
N GLY A 147 -7.12 2.95 8.31
CA GLY A 147 -7.77 3.14 9.62
C GLY A 147 -7.06 2.44 10.77
N ASP A 148 -6.10 1.55 10.49
CA ASP A 148 -5.20 0.92 11.45
C ASP A 148 -3.99 1.80 11.84
N ILE A 149 -3.86 3.02 11.30
CA ILE A 149 -2.69 3.88 11.54
C ILE A 149 -2.37 4.06 13.04
N ALA A 150 -3.39 4.20 13.89
CA ALA A 150 -3.20 4.31 15.33
C ALA A 150 -2.61 3.04 15.96
N ARG A 151 -2.99 1.85 15.46
CA ARG A 151 -2.40 0.55 15.88
C ARG A 151 -0.92 0.49 15.49
N HIS A 152 -0.59 0.92 14.28
CA HIS A 152 0.79 0.99 13.82
C HIS A 152 1.64 1.93 14.68
N VAL A 153 1.13 3.12 15.02
CA VAL A 153 1.85 4.06 15.89
C VAL A 153 2.13 3.44 17.26
N ARG A 154 1.17 2.74 17.87
CA ARG A 154 1.41 1.98 19.12
C ARG A 154 2.52 0.93 18.93
N GLY A 155 2.49 0.19 17.83
CA GLY A 155 3.52 -0.79 17.48
C GLY A 155 4.91 -0.18 17.31
N TRP A 156 5.02 0.95 16.61
CA TRP A 156 6.30 1.66 16.39
C TRP A 156 6.88 2.19 17.70
N ARG A 157 6.05 2.77 18.58
CA ARG A 157 6.47 3.17 19.93
C ARG A 157 6.99 1.99 20.75
N SER A 158 6.37 0.82 20.62
CA SER A 158 6.86 -0.39 21.27
C SER A 158 8.19 -0.85 20.68
N ALA A 159 8.34 -0.82 19.35
CA ALA A 159 9.55 -1.23 18.66
C ALA A 159 10.76 -0.37 19.04
N LEU A 160 10.58 0.94 19.22
CA LEU A 160 11.64 1.85 19.67
C LEU A 160 12.21 1.54 21.06
N LYS A 161 11.46 0.80 21.89
CA LYS A 161 11.95 0.34 23.21
C LYS A 161 12.78 -0.93 23.12
N GLY A 162 12.69 -1.65 22.00
CA GLY A 162 13.40 -2.91 21.78
C GLY A 162 14.64 -2.75 20.90
N ASP A 163 15.12 -3.86 20.34
CA ASP A 163 16.09 -3.85 19.26
C ASP A 163 15.36 -3.73 17.92
N VAL A 164 15.73 -2.76 17.11
CA VAL A 164 15.05 -2.47 15.84
C VAL A 164 16.00 -1.81 14.86
N GLU A 165 15.92 -2.25 13.60
CA GLU A 165 16.54 -1.58 12.46
C GLU A 165 15.87 -0.23 12.21
N VAL A 166 16.55 0.84 12.62
CA VAL A 166 16.01 2.21 12.67
C VAL A 166 15.60 2.70 11.27
N SER A 167 16.43 2.46 10.26
CA SER A 167 16.16 2.86 8.86
C SER A 167 14.92 2.16 8.30
N ARG A 168 14.76 0.87 8.60
CA ARG A 168 13.58 0.08 8.22
C ARG A 168 12.34 0.58 8.93
N LEU A 169 12.44 0.90 10.22
CA LEU A 169 11.32 1.47 10.99
C LEU A 169 10.91 2.84 10.46
N GLY A 170 11.86 3.74 10.20
CA GLY A 170 11.60 5.06 9.63
C GLY A 170 10.91 4.99 8.27
N THR A 171 11.37 4.11 7.38
CA THR A 171 10.71 3.85 6.08
C THR A 171 9.26 3.39 6.26
N ARG A 172 8.99 2.49 7.23
CA ARG A 172 7.63 2.01 7.52
C ARG A 172 6.73 3.13 8.05
N ILE A 173 7.24 3.95 8.97
CA ILE A 173 6.53 5.11 9.51
C ILE A 173 6.17 6.08 8.39
N ALA A 174 7.14 6.45 7.56
CA ALA A 174 6.97 7.34 6.42
C ALA A 174 5.90 6.81 5.45
N ARG A 175 6.07 5.57 4.95
CA ARG A 175 5.16 4.99 3.95
C ARG A 175 3.72 4.85 4.46
N LYS A 176 3.52 4.43 5.71
CA LYS A 176 2.17 4.23 6.26
C LYS A 176 1.50 5.56 6.63
N THR A 177 2.25 6.51 7.20
CA THR A 177 1.72 7.84 7.55
C THR A 177 1.38 8.64 6.29
N LEU A 178 2.24 8.63 5.27
CA LEU A 178 1.98 9.35 4.03
C LEU A 178 0.83 8.74 3.20
N LEU A 179 0.54 7.45 3.38
CA LEU A 179 -0.69 6.86 2.81
C LEU A 179 -1.95 7.36 3.54
N ALA A 180 -1.88 7.57 4.86
CA ALA A 180 -2.96 8.23 5.61
C ALA A 180 -3.18 9.67 5.11
N VAL A 181 -2.10 10.41 4.88
CA VAL A 181 -2.13 11.76 4.28
C VAL A 181 -2.80 11.73 2.91
N ALA A 182 -2.51 10.75 2.07
CA ALA A 182 -3.14 10.61 0.76
C ALA A 182 -4.66 10.42 0.86
N GLY A 183 -5.15 9.64 1.83
CA GLY A 183 -6.58 9.51 2.13
C GLY A 183 -7.23 10.84 2.57
N LEU A 184 -6.54 11.60 3.44
CA LEU A 184 -7.01 12.92 3.89
C LEU A 184 -7.10 13.93 2.74
N VAL A 185 -6.05 14.02 1.92
CA VAL A 185 -6.03 14.91 0.74
C VAL A 185 -7.12 14.50 -0.25
N SER A 186 -7.29 13.19 -0.49
CA SER A 186 -8.33 12.68 -1.38
C SER A 186 -9.72 13.17 -0.97
N LEU A 187 -10.06 13.11 0.31
CA LEU A 187 -11.36 13.58 0.80
C LEU A 187 -11.53 15.09 0.71
N ARG A 188 -10.50 15.85 1.13
CA ARG A 188 -10.57 17.31 1.18
C ARG A 188 -10.66 17.94 -0.20
N ASP A 189 -9.94 17.39 -1.17
CA ASP A 189 -9.96 17.85 -2.56
C ASP A 189 -11.04 17.14 -3.40
N ALA A 190 -11.90 16.31 -2.79
CA ALA A 190 -12.94 15.52 -3.47
C ALA A 190 -12.41 14.72 -4.68
N THR A 191 -11.24 14.12 -4.50
CA THR A 191 -10.50 13.32 -5.48
C THR A 191 -10.16 11.94 -4.91
N TRP A 192 -9.28 11.19 -5.58
CA TRP A 192 -8.73 9.95 -5.07
C TRP A 192 -7.28 9.82 -5.50
N SER A 193 -6.36 9.65 -4.55
CA SER A 193 -4.99 9.30 -4.83
C SER A 193 -4.31 8.52 -3.70
N THR A 194 -3.34 7.68 -4.07
CA THR A 194 -2.39 6.99 -3.20
C THR A 194 -0.94 7.44 -3.45
N ASP A 195 -0.74 8.50 -4.25
CA ASP A 195 0.56 9.13 -4.46
C ASP A 195 0.98 9.92 -3.21
N ARG A 196 1.86 9.29 -2.44
CA ARG A 196 2.42 9.82 -1.19
C ARG A 196 3.17 11.15 -1.39
N ARG A 197 3.86 11.35 -2.52
CA ARG A 197 4.66 12.56 -2.75
C ARG A 197 3.76 13.72 -3.11
N ALA A 198 2.88 13.53 -4.09
CA ALA A 198 1.94 14.57 -4.51
C ALA A 198 1.03 14.97 -3.34
N CYS A 199 0.51 14.00 -2.59
CA CYS A 199 -0.35 14.27 -1.43
C CYS A 199 0.43 14.90 -0.27
N ALA A 200 1.70 14.56 -0.03
CA ALA A 200 2.50 15.23 1.00
C ALA A 200 2.69 16.73 0.71
N VAL A 201 2.98 17.07 -0.56
CA VAL A 201 3.11 18.47 -0.99
C VAL A 201 1.78 19.19 -0.78
N ARG A 202 0.68 18.62 -1.29
CA ARG A 202 -0.65 19.19 -1.16
C ARG A 202 -1.09 19.34 0.30
N TRP A 203 -0.77 18.37 1.14
CA TRP A 203 -1.05 18.42 2.58
C TRP A 203 -0.36 19.58 3.27
N ASN A 204 0.92 19.84 2.96
CA ASN A 204 1.64 20.97 3.57
C ASN A 204 1.03 22.34 3.19
N GLU A 205 0.32 22.43 2.05
CA GLU A 205 -0.46 23.62 1.68
C GLU A 205 -1.77 23.72 2.48
N LEU A 206 -2.46 22.58 2.66
CA LEU A 206 -3.74 22.51 3.36
C LEU A 206 -3.60 22.65 4.89
N GLU A 207 -2.55 22.08 5.46
CA GLU A 207 -2.30 21.96 6.92
C GLU A 207 -0.84 22.31 7.26
N PRO A 208 -0.42 23.58 7.09
CA PRO A 208 0.96 23.98 7.36
C PRO A 208 1.38 23.80 8.83
N GLY A 209 0.41 23.63 9.75
CA GLY A 209 0.66 23.34 11.16
C GLY A 209 1.09 21.90 11.46
N ILE A 210 0.95 20.96 10.51
CA ILE A 210 1.31 19.54 10.66
C ILE A 210 2.24 19.16 9.50
N PRO A 211 3.50 19.63 9.51
CA PRO A 211 4.41 19.45 8.38
C PRO A 211 4.85 17.99 8.24
N VAL A 212 4.74 17.45 7.03
CA VAL A 212 5.15 16.06 6.73
C VAL A 212 6.47 15.96 5.96
N GLY A 213 7.26 17.04 5.93
CA GLY A 213 8.52 17.11 5.19
C GLY A 213 9.55 16.05 5.61
N ALA A 214 9.69 15.78 6.91
CA ALA A 214 10.58 14.73 7.41
C ALA A 214 10.15 13.32 6.97
N LEU A 215 8.84 13.05 6.96
CA LEU A 215 8.29 11.78 6.46
C LEU A 215 8.56 11.63 4.96
N LEU A 216 8.48 12.72 4.20
CA LEU A 216 8.76 12.73 2.77
C LEU A 216 10.23 12.43 2.48
N SER A 217 11.17 13.05 3.21
CA SER A 217 12.61 12.78 3.03
C SER A 217 12.98 11.34 3.36
N TRP A 218 12.33 10.73 4.36
CA TRP A 218 12.55 9.33 4.74
C TRP A 218 12.14 8.30 3.69
N LEU A 219 11.44 8.70 2.62
CA LEU A 219 11.18 7.81 1.49
C LEU A 219 12.43 7.54 0.66
N ASP A 220 13.40 8.44 0.67
CA ASP A 220 14.66 8.35 -0.08
C ASP A 220 15.86 8.14 0.86
N GLU A 221 15.87 8.85 1.99
CA GLU A 221 16.93 8.83 2.99
C GLU A 221 16.34 8.51 4.38
N PRO A 222 16.15 7.23 4.70
CA PRO A 222 15.60 6.83 5.99
C PRO A 222 16.52 7.25 7.16
N PRO A 223 15.96 7.49 8.36
CA PRO A 223 16.74 7.91 9.51
C PRO A 223 17.64 6.76 10.00
N GLU A 224 18.86 7.09 10.41
CA GLU A 224 19.80 6.13 10.98
C GLU A 224 19.78 6.12 12.52
N ASP A 225 19.21 7.16 13.14
CA ASP A 225 19.16 7.32 14.61
C ASP A 225 17.71 7.36 15.14
N ARG A 226 17.48 6.66 16.26
CA ARG A 226 16.21 6.67 17.01
C ARG A 226 15.83 8.07 17.46
N ALA A 227 16.80 8.92 17.79
CA ALA A 227 16.56 10.30 18.20
C ALA A 227 15.89 11.14 17.10
N ALA A 228 16.02 10.74 15.83
CA ALA A 228 15.30 11.37 14.73
C ALA A 228 13.84 10.89 14.61
N ILE A 229 13.51 9.71 15.12
CA ILE A 229 12.18 9.11 14.99
C ILE A 229 11.19 9.69 16.01
N GLU A 230 11.59 9.78 17.28
CA GLU A 230 10.67 10.17 18.37
C GLU A 230 9.97 11.53 18.15
N PRO A 231 10.65 12.61 17.73
CA PRO A 231 9.98 13.89 17.49
C PRO A 231 8.99 13.84 16.33
N VAL A 232 9.25 13.02 15.32
CA VAL A 232 8.34 12.85 14.17
C VAL A 232 7.11 12.04 14.58
N LEU A 233 7.28 11.00 15.40
CA LEU A 233 6.17 10.24 15.96
C LEU A 233 5.28 11.10 16.85
N GLU A 234 5.85 11.81 17.82
CA GLU A 234 5.10 12.62 18.80
C GLU A 234 4.52 13.92 18.22
N GLY A 235 5.06 14.39 17.09
CA GLY A 235 4.61 15.61 16.40
C GLY A 235 3.76 15.31 15.16
N PRO A 236 4.34 15.39 13.95
CA PRO A 236 3.61 15.20 12.68
C PRO A 236 2.75 13.95 12.63
N VAL A 237 3.25 12.77 13.03
CA VAL A 237 2.50 11.51 12.92
C VAL A 237 1.26 11.53 13.81
N GLU A 238 1.38 11.96 15.07
CA GLU A 238 0.22 12.16 15.97
C GLU A 238 -0.77 13.22 15.46
N GLY A 239 -0.27 14.27 14.78
CA GLY A 239 -1.13 15.22 14.08
C GLY A 239 -1.96 14.55 12.97
N ILE A 240 -1.30 13.74 12.13
CA ILE A 240 -1.97 12.99 11.06
C ILE A 240 -2.97 11.97 11.61
N VAL A 241 -2.64 11.23 12.67
CA VAL A 241 -3.57 10.28 13.28
C VAL A 241 -4.84 10.97 13.76
N ARG A 242 -4.71 12.13 14.43
CA ARG A 242 -5.86 12.91 14.91
C ARG A 242 -6.72 13.45 13.78
N ALA A 243 -6.11 13.95 12.71
CA ALA A 243 -6.85 14.39 11.52
C ALA A 243 -7.56 13.22 10.83
N PHE A 244 -6.89 12.07 10.71
CA PHE A 244 -7.47 10.87 10.13
C PHE A 244 -8.66 10.35 10.94
N GLU A 245 -8.52 10.30 12.28
CA GLU A 245 -9.60 9.90 13.17
C GLU A 245 -10.82 10.82 13.06
N SER A 246 -10.62 12.14 12.99
CA SER A 246 -11.73 13.10 12.95
C SER A 246 -12.45 13.16 11.60
N GLU A 247 -11.73 13.03 10.49
CA GLU A 247 -12.28 13.19 9.14
C GLU A 247 -12.71 11.87 8.48
N ILE A 248 -12.03 10.76 8.81
CA ILE A 248 -12.16 9.47 8.12
C ILE A 248 -12.67 8.38 9.09
N GLY A 249 -12.17 8.42 10.31
CA GLY A 249 -12.36 7.42 11.35
C GLY A 249 -11.31 6.31 11.31
N LEU A 250 -10.97 5.79 12.48
CA LEU A 250 -10.07 4.65 12.65
C LEU A 250 -10.84 3.32 12.60
N TRP A 251 -10.12 2.22 12.38
CA TRP A 251 -10.69 0.89 12.57
C TRP A 251 -11.13 0.73 14.02
N ARG A 252 -12.28 0.08 14.22
CA ARG A 252 -12.71 -0.29 15.57
C ARG A 252 -11.78 -1.36 16.11
N ASP A 253 -11.26 -1.16 17.32
CA ASP A 253 -10.58 -2.22 18.06
C ASP A 253 -11.61 -3.32 18.36
N GLU A 254 -11.36 -4.51 17.80
CA GLU A 254 -12.10 -5.75 18.07
C GLU A 254 -11.66 -6.37 19.39
#